data_AF-A0A1B0GE12-F1
#
_entry.id   AF-A0A1B0GE12-F1
#
_cell.length_a   1.000
_cell.length_b   1.000
_cell.length_c   1.000
_cell.angle_alpha   90.00
_cell.angle_beta   90.00
_cell.angle_gamma   90.00
#
_symmetry.space_group_name_H-M   'P 1'
#
loop_
_entity.id
_entity.type
_entity.pdbx_description
1 polymer ?
#
loop_
_entity_poly.entity_id
_entity_poly.type
_entity_poly.pdbx_seq_one_letter_code
_entity_poly.pdbx_strand_id
1 'polypeptide(L)'
;MSKVKIAGNADAVSVAKLTNMLEQTFKGLFDKTGDWIATCQTYERGFSGTPDLEVHGVYTFCGIAALALLNEGYKCDQQLLLK
;
A
#
# COMPACT_ATOMS: atom_id res chain seq x y z
N MET A 1 -20.45 -4.08 3.75
CA MET A 1 -18.99 -4.12 3.95
C MET A 1 -18.32 -3.98 2.60
N SER A 2 -17.78 -2.80 2.30
CA SER A 2 -17.03 -2.53 1.07
C SER A 2 -15.74 -3.34 1.09
N LYS A 3 -15.50 -4.20 0.09
CA LYS A 3 -14.31 -5.08 0.01
C LYS A 3 -13.06 -4.30 -0.46
N VAL A 4 -12.63 -3.28 0.28
CA VAL A 4 -11.37 -2.55 -0.03
C VAL A 4 -10.20 -3.47 0.29
N LYS A 5 -9.20 -3.57 -0.60
CA LYS A 5 -8.00 -4.42 -0.42
C LYS A 5 -6.75 -3.71 -0.90
N ILE A 6 -5.58 -4.08 -0.36
CA ILE A 6 -4.27 -3.56 -0.82
C ILE A 6 -4.11 -3.66 -2.34
N ALA A 7 -4.46 -4.80 -2.94
CA ALA A 7 -4.27 -5.02 -4.38
C ALA A 7 -4.94 -3.94 -5.22
N GLY A 8 -6.19 -3.58 -4.93
CA GLY A 8 -6.90 -2.53 -5.66
C GLY A 8 -6.27 -1.14 -5.50
N ASN A 9 -5.71 -0.83 -4.33
CA ASN A 9 -4.98 0.41 -4.12
C ASN A 9 -3.66 0.42 -4.91
N ALA A 10 -2.91 -0.69 -4.91
CA ALA A 10 -1.66 -0.81 -5.66
C ALA A 10 -1.87 -0.68 -7.17
N ASP A 11 -2.92 -1.30 -7.72
CA ASP A 11 -3.28 -1.19 -9.13
C ASP A 11 -3.62 0.27 -9.51
N ALA A 12 -4.43 0.94 -8.69
CA ALA A 12 -4.81 2.33 -8.91
C ALA A 12 -3.60 3.28 -8.88
N VAL A 13 -2.73 3.14 -7.88
CA VAL A 13 -1.50 3.95 -7.76
C VAL A 13 -0.57 3.69 -8.95
N SER A 14 -0.41 2.44 -9.37
CA SER A 14 0.44 2.05 -10.50
C SER A 14 -0.06 2.67 -11.81
N VAL A 15 -1.35 2.55 -12.11
CA VAL A 15 -1.95 3.12 -13.33
C VAL A 15 -1.85 4.64 -13.32
N ALA A 16 -2.11 5.29 -12.19
CA ALA A 16 -2.01 6.74 -12.08
C ALA A 16 -0.58 7.25 -12.32
N LYS A 17 0.44 6.52 -11.85
CA LYS A 17 1.84 6.87 -12.08
C LYS A 17 2.27 6.61 -13.53
N LEU A 18 1.87 5.48 -14.11
CA LEU A 18 2.17 5.12 -15.50
C LEU A 18 1.56 6.07 -16.51
N THR A 19 0.34 6.58 -16.22
CA THR A 19 -0.35 7.56 -17.07
C THR A 19 0.15 9.00 -16.88
N ASN A 20 1.16 9.21 -16.02
CA ASN A 20 1.73 10.51 -15.70
C ASN A 20 0.66 11.53 -15.29
N MET A 21 -0.22 11.11 -14.37
CA MET A 21 -1.28 11.97 -13.84
C MET A 21 -0.67 13.22 -13.18
N LEU A 22 -1.35 14.37 -13.32
CA LEU A 22 -0.91 15.61 -12.68
C LEU A 22 -0.73 15.41 -11.18
N GLU A 23 0.42 15.85 -10.65
CA GLU A 23 0.83 15.61 -9.26
C GLU A 23 -0.22 16.07 -8.23
N GLN A 24 -0.86 17.22 -8.49
CA GLN A 24 -1.93 17.76 -7.65
C GLN A 24 -3.15 16.82 -7.56
N THR A 25 -3.52 16.21 -8.69
CA THR A 25 -4.63 15.25 -8.78
C THR A 25 -4.24 13.94 -8.14
N PHE A 26 -3.01 13.47 -8.40
CA PHE A 26 -2.45 12.26 -7.79
C PHE A 26 -2.47 12.35 -6.26
N LYS A 27 -1.96 13.46 -5.71
CA LYS A 27 -1.93 13.69 -4.26
C LYS A 27 -3.33 13.78 -3.66
N GLY A 28 -4.27 14.45 -4.34
CA GLY A 28 -5.66 14.54 -3.87
C GLY A 28 -6.39 13.20 -3.89
N LEU A 29 -6.10 12.35 -4.88
CA LEU A 29 -6.76 11.05 -5.05
C LEU A 29 -6.25 9.99 -4.06
N PHE A 30 -4.95 10.00 -3.77
CA PHE A 30 -4.30 9.01 -2.90
C PHE A 30 -3.99 9.54 -1.50
N ASP A 31 -4.63 10.64 -1.08
CA ASP A 31 -4.53 11.14 0.29
C ASP A 31 -4.90 10.01 1.28
N LYS A 32 -4.07 9.81 2.31
CA LYS A 32 -4.21 8.75 3.33
C LYS A 32 -4.14 7.31 2.83
N THR A 33 -3.90 7.06 1.55
CA THR A 33 -3.79 5.69 1.02
C THR A 33 -2.62 4.96 1.65
N GLY A 34 -1.45 5.61 1.80
CA GLY A 34 -0.32 4.98 2.47
C GLY A 34 -0.51 4.84 3.99
N ASP A 35 -1.28 5.72 4.64
CA ASP A 35 -1.66 5.52 6.05
C ASP A 35 -2.50 4.26 6.22
N TRP A 36 -3.49 4.07 5.34
CA TRP A 36 -4.30 2.86 5.34
C TRP A 36 -3.48 1.60 5.03
N ILE A 37 -2.59 1.64 4.03
CA ILE A 37 -1.71 0.50 3.71
C ILE A 37 -0.84 0.14 4.91
N ALA A 38 -0.31 1.13 5.63
CA ALA A 38 0.52 0.90 6.82
C ALA A 38 -0.23 0.12 7.91
N THR A 39 -1.55 0.34 8.07
CA THR A 39 -2.37 -0.44 9.03
C THR A 39 -2.53 -1.92 8.67
N CYS A 40 -2.19 -2.32 7.45
CA CYS A 40 -2.24 -3.71 7.01
C CYS A 40 -0.92 -4.46 7.24
N GLN A 41 0.15 -3.80 7.71
CA GLN A 41 1.36 -4.51 8.12
C GLN A 41 1.13 -5.17 9.48
N THR A 42 1.44 -6.47 9.59
CA THR A 42 1.21 -7.23 10.82
C THR A 42 2.53 -7.59 11.52
N TYR A 43 2.44 -8.09 12.75
CA TYR A 43 3.58 -8.63 13.50
C TYR A 43 4.24 -9.84 12.82
N GLU A 44 3.53 -10.48 11.88
CA GLU A 44 4.04 -11.57 11.03
C GLU A 44 4.92 -11.05 9.88
N ARG A 45 5.32 -9.77 9.94
CA ARG A 45 6.33 -9.11 9.10
C ARG A 45 5.88 -8.73 7.69
N GLY A 46 4.78 -9.28 7.21
CA GLY A 46 4.21 -8.91 5.91
C GLY A 46 2.95 -8.06 5.99
N PHE A 47 2.28 -7.91 4.85
CA PHE A 47 1.01 -7.22 4.76
C PHE A 47 -0.13 -8.21 4.50
N SER A 48 -1.27 -7.91 5.11
CA SER A 48 -2.53 -8.58 4.91
C SER A 48 -3.39 -7.87 3.84
N GLY A 49 -4.45 -8.51 3.35
CA GLY A 49 -5.33 -7.90 2.34
C GLY A 49 -6.10 -6.68 2.85
N THR A 50 -6.41 -6.69 4.14
CA THR A 50 -7.05 -5.63 4.94
C THR A 50 -6.50 -5.72 6.37
N PRO A 51 -6.65 -4.67 7.21
CA PRO A 51 -6.18 -4.70 8.59
C PRO A 51 -6.68 -5.93 9.35
N ASP A 52 -5.86 -6.42 10.28
CA ASP A 52 -6.16 -7.54 11.18
C ASP A 52 -6.44 -8.91 10.53
N LEU A 53 -5.99 -9.11 9.29
CA LEU A 53 -6.04 -10.41 8.59
C LEU A 53 -4.65 -11.05 8.48
N GLU A 54 -4.62 -12.30 8.03
CA GLU A 54 -3.40 -13.06 7.77
C GLU A 54 -2.53 -12.38 6.69
N VAL A 55 -1.22 -12.46 6.88
CA VAL A 55 -0.24 -12.03 5.88
C VAL A 55 -0.29 -12.91 4.64
N HIS A 56 -0.19 -12.27 3.47
CA HIS A 56 -0.04 -12.99 2.23
C HIS A 56 1.01 -12.32 1.36
N GLY A 57 1.91 -13.11 0.74
CA GLY A 57 3.03 -12.57 -0.03
C GLY A 57 2.61 -11.60 -1.14
N VAL A 58 1.48 -11.87 -1.82
CA VAL A 58 0.94 -10.95 -2.83
C VAL A 58 0.55 -9.58 -2.26
N TYR A 59 -0.06 -9.54 -1.07
CA TYR A 59 -0.45 -8.28 -0.43
C TYR A 59 0.77 -7.57 0.15
N THR A 60 1.76 -8.31 0.65
CA THR A 60 3.09 -7.76 1.01
C THR A 60 3.73 -7.05 -0.17
N PHE A 61 3.82 -7.71 -1.33
CA PHE A 61 4.36 -7.10 -2.55
C PHE A 61 3.56 -5.85 -2.95
N CYS A 62 2.23 -5.96 -3.06
CA CYS A 62 1.38 -4.84 -3.45
C CYS A 62 1.48 -3.66 -2.47
N GLY A 63 1.57 -3.93 -1.16
CA GLY A 63 1.66 -2.90 -0.13
C GLY A 63 2.97 -2.12 -0.23
N ILE A 64 4.10 -2.83 -0.37
CA ILE A 64 5.42 -2.20 -0.55
C ILE A 64 5.48 -1.41 -1.85
N ALA A 65 5.00 -1.98 -2.95
CA ALA A 65 4.99 -1.32 -4.26
C ALA A 65 4.15 -0.03 -4.23
N ALA A 66 2.96 -0.09 -3.64
CA ALA A 66 2.11 1.08 -3.48
C ALA A 66 2.77 2.17 -2.63
N LEU A 67 3.35 1.82 -1.48
CA LEU A 67 4.08 2.78 -0.63
C LEU A 67 5.29 3.38 -1.36
N ALA A 68 6.02 2.60 -2.15
CA ALA A 68 7.14 3.10 -2.94
C ALA A 68 6.67 4.11 -4.01
N LEU A 69 5.59 3.82 -4.72
CA LEU A 69 5.03 4.70 -5.75
C LEU A 69 4.42 5.99 -5.18
N LEU A 70 3.90 5.93 -3.96
CA LEU A 70 3.44 7.10 -3.20
C LEU A 70 4.58 7.90 -2.56
N ASN A 71 5.82 7.41 -2.63
CA ASN A 71 6.97 7.96 -1.89
C ASN A 71 6.75 7.99 -0.36
N GLU A 72 6.05 6.98 0.16
CA GLU A 72 5.69 6.81 1.58
C GLU A 72 6.27 5.53 2.19
N GLY A 73 7.36 5.00 1.62
CA GLY A 73 8.02 3.78 2.10
C GLY A 73 8.47 3.81 3.57
N TYR A 74 8.59 5.00 4.17
CA TYR A 74 8.89 5.21 5.59
C TYR A 74 7.74 4.81 6.53
N LYS A 75 6.52 4.62 6.01
CA LYS A 75 5.36 4.13 6.79
C LYS A 75 5.37 2.61 6.99
N CYS A 76 6.25 1.89 6.29
CA CYS A 76 6.47 0.46 6.48
C CYS A 76 7.57 0.25 7.52
N ASP A 77 7.34 -0.66 8.47
CA ASP A 77 8.41 -1.21 9.31
C ASP A 77 9.26 -2.16 8.47
N GLN A 78 10.29 -1.59 7.84
CA GLN A 78 11.22 -2.31 6.98
C GLN A 78 12.09 -3.31 7.76
N GLN A 79 12.30 -3.09 9.06
CA GLN A 79 13.12 -4.00 9.86
C GLN A 79 12.39 -5.29 10.17
N LEU A 80 11.07 -5.22 10.41
CA LEU A 80 10.25 -6.42 10.54
C LEU A 80 10.20 -7.17 9.21
N LEU A 81 10.00 -6.45 8.11
CA LEU A 81 9.83 -7.04 6.78
C LEU A 81 11.07 -7.79 6.24
N LEU A 82 12.28 -7.28 6.48
CA LEU A 82 13.52 -7.75 5.84
C LEU A 82 14.33 -8.77 6.68
N LYS A 83 13.78 -9.23 7.80
CA LYS A 83 14.40 -10.22 8.69
C LYS A 83 13.71 -11.57 8.58
#